data_AF-A0A6I3BPZ2-F1
#
_entry.id   AF-A0A6I3BPZ2-F1
#
_cell.length_a   1.000
_cell.length_b   1.000
_cell.length_c   1.000
_cell.angle_alpha   90.00
_cell.angle_beta   90.00
_cell.angle_gamma   90.00
#
_symmetry.space_group_name_H-M   'P 1'
#
loop_
_entity.id
_entity.type
_entity.pdbx_description
1 polymer ?
#
loop_
_entity_poly.entity_id
_entity_poly.type
_entity_poly.pdbx_seq_one_letter_code
_entity_poly.pdbx_strand_id
1 'polypeptide(L)'
;MSGHEHEHDHTHDHDHGHDHDHDHDHSGDGVGFELIPGFHDIVHWLSEQSCIALSEDGVHASIVFLGLPGGGVKAQVFDAKTQEEVAPTWGKIATWARGIGADSVYFIAEGQRGDDEDNLEDVLVFAALHRDGHEVNLQTPFTRNDGGTATVGETAPSDIVALPFNEMREVWNLPFVTLEAEGEHDHSHDGHEH
;
A
#
# COMPACT_ATOMS: atom_id res chain seq x y z
N MET A 1 -0.28 9.69 80.06
CA MET A 1 1.06 10.04 79.56
C MET A 1 1.45 8.91 78.63
N SER A 2 1.04 8.99 77.36
CA SER A 2 1.82 9.53 76.23
C SER A 2 3.06 8.65 75.97
N GLY A 3 3.31 8.06 74.81
CA GLY A 3 2.64 8.11 73.52
C GLY A 3 3.56 7.49 72.44
N HIS A 4 2.92 6.85 71.45
CA HIS A 4 3.23 6.88 70.02
C HIS A 4 4.25 5.88 69.44
N GLU A 5 3.67 4.92 68.74
CA GLU A 5 4.26 4.02 67.74
C GLU A 5 4.40 4.79 66.42
N HIS A 6 5.53 4.61 65.72
CA HIS A 6 5.77 5.17 64.39
C HIS A 6 5.88 4.03 63.37
N GLU A 7 4.77 3.77 62.68
CA GLU A 7 4.75 3.04 61.42
C GLU A 7 4.90 4.06 60.28
N HIS A 8 5.85 3.82 59.37
CA HIS A 8 6.02 4.60 58.15
C HIS A 8 5.62 3.71 56.97
N ASP A 9 4.41 3.93 56.48
CA ASP A 9 3.91 3.41 55.21
C ASP A 9 4.14 4.48 54.14
N HIS A 10 4.73 4.08 53.01
CA HIS A 10 4.88 4.92 51.82
C HIS A 10 4.46 4.11 50.61
N THR A 11 3.18 4.18 50.28
CA THR A 11 2.65 3.83 48.97
C THR A 11 2.92 5.00 48.02
N HIS A 12 3.78 4.78 47.02
CA HIS A 12 3.90 5.68 45.89
C HIS A 12 3.06 5.13 44.73
N ASP A 13 1.86 5.67 44.58
CA ASP A 13 1.12 5.60 43.32
C ASP A 13 1.75 6.61 42.35
N HIS A 14 2.17 6.12 41.19
CA HIS A 14 2.51 6.95 40.04
C HIS A 14 1.54 6.58 38.91
N ASP A 15 0.39 7.27 38.89
CA ASP A 15 -0.41 7.42 37.69
C ASP A 15 0.37 8.32 36.71
N HIS A 16 0.84 7.72 35.62
CA HIS A 16 1.24 8.46 34.43
C HIS A 16 0.25 8.14 33.32
N GLY A 17 -0.87 8.87 33.34
CA GLY A 17 -1.72 9.04 32.17
C GLY A 17 -0.94 9.82 31.13
N HIS A 18 -0.50 9.11 30.08
CA HIS A 18 -0.13 9.74 28.82
C HIS A 18 -1.28 9.52 27.85
N ASP A 19 -2.21 10.47 27.83
CA ASP A 19 -3.09 10.65 26.70
C ASP A 19 -2.22 11.14 25.54
N HIS A 20 -1.99 10.26 24.57
CA HIS A 20 -1.50 10.64 23.25
C HIS A 20 -2.71 10.87 22.36
N ASP A 21 -3.24 12.09 22.41
CA ASP A 21 -4.12 12.60 21.36
C ASP A 21 -3.28 12.70 20.08
N HIS A 22 -3.37 11.68 19.23
CA HIS A 22 -2.89 11.74 17.86
C HIS A 22 -3.91 12.50 17.02
N ASP A 23 -3.92 13.83 17.15
CA ASP A 23 -4.51 14.71 16.15
C ASP A 23 -3.70 14.55 14.86
N HIS A 24 -4.19 13.70 13.95
CA HIS A 24 -3.72 13.64 12.56
C HIS A 24 -4.20 14.90 11.82
N ASP A 25 -3.43 15.97 11.95
CA ASP A 25 -3.52 17.14 11.10
C ASP A 25 -3.07 16.77 9.68
N HIS A 26 -4.03 16.50 8.80
CA HIS A 26 -3.83 16.37 7.36
C HIS A 26 -3.60 17.74 6.71
N SER A 27 -2.52 18.42 7.09
CA SER A 27 -2.02 19.59 6.38
C SER A 27 -1.22 19.17 5.14
N GLY A 28 -1.93 18.62 4.15
CA GLY A 28 -1.39 18.30 2.82
C GLY A 28 -1.61 19.45 1.86
N ASP A 29 -0.64 20.36 1.76
CA ASP A 29 -0.54 21.36 0.71
C ASP A 29 -0.46 20.70 -0.68
N GLY A 30 -1.35 21.13 -1.59
CA GLY A 30 -0.97 21.31 -2.99
C GLY A 30 -1.15 20.14 -3.95
N VAL A 31 -2.39 19.75 -4.24
CA VAL A 31 -2.91 19.40 -5.59
C VAL A 31 -4.42 19.17 -5.46
N GLY A 32 -5.23 19.90 -6.22
CA GLY A 32 -6.69 19.87 -6.13
C GLY A 32 -7.30 18.57 -6.67
N PHE A 33 -7.14 17.47 -5.95
CA PHE A 33 -7.89 16.24 -6.18
C PHE A 33 -9.18 16.31 -5.34
N GLU A 34 -10.32 16.17 -5.99
CA GLU A 34 -11.59 15.93 -5.32
C GLU A 34 -11.46 14.58 -4.59
N LEU A 35 -11.21 14.62 -3.28
CA LEU A 35 -10.99 13.43 -2.46
C LEU A 35 -12.28 12.61 -2.44
N ILE A 36 -12.23 11.37 -2.91
CA ILE A 36 -13.32 10.41 -2.71
C ILE A 36 -13.31 10.04 -1.22
N PRO A 37 -14.36 10.40 -0.45
CA PRO A 37 -14.38 10.16 0.98
C PRO A 37 -14.20 8.66 1.29
N GLY A 38 -13.23 8.33 2.14
CA GLY A 38 -12.93 6.96 2.56
C GLY A 38 -12.00 6.16 1.64
N PHE A 39 -11.82 6.53 0.36
CA PHE A 39 -10.90 5.80 -0.53
C PHE A 39 -9.45 5.96 -0.07
N HIS A 40 -9.01 7.20 0.16
CA HIS A 40 -7.66 7.47 0.66
C HIS A 40 -7.43 6.92 2.07
N ASP A 41 -8.45 6.99 2.94
CA ASP A 41 -8.34 6.45 4.30
C ASP A 41 -8.13 4.93 4.26
N ILE A 42 -8.85 4.21 3.39
CA ILE A 42 -8.66 2.77 3.19
C ILE A 42 -7.29 2.47 2.59
N VAL A 43 -6.81 3.27 1.63
CA VAL A 43 -5.47 3.12 1.05
C VAL A 43 -4.40 3.25 2.12
N HIS A 44 -4.44 4.32 2.92
CA HIS A 44 -3.49 4.52 4.01
C HIS A 44 -3.55 3.38 5.03
N TRP A 45 -4.77 3.05 5.50
CA TRP A 45 -4.95 2.00 6.48
C TRP A 45 -4.45 0.63 5.98
N LEU A 46 -4.81 0.21 4.76
CA LEU A 46 -4.34 -1.06 4.20
C LEU A 46 -2.82 -1.07 4.02
N SER A 47 -2.23 0.02 3.52
CA SER A 47 -0.78 0.13 3.37
C SER A 47 -0.06 -0.04 4.71
N GLU A 48 -0.52 0.65 5.76
CA GLU A 48 0.04 0.54 7.11
C GLU A 48 -0.11 -0.87 7.68
N GLN A 49 -1.32 -1.46 7.59
CA GLN A 49 -1.56 -2.81 8.10
C GLN A 49 -0.71 -3.86 7.40
N SER A 50 -0.51 -3.74 6.09
CA SER A 50 0.36 -4.64 5.35
C SER A 50 1.84 -4.49 5.72
N CYS A 51 2.31 -3.28 6.02
CA CYS A 51 3.66 -3.07 6.54
C CYS A 51 3.84 -3.69 7.93
N ILE A 52 2.85 -3.54 8.81
CA ILE A 52 2.85 -4.17 10.15
C ILE A 52 2.91 -5.69 10.01
N ALA A 53 2.00 -6.28 9.22
CA ALA A 53 1.96 -7.72 9.00
C ALA A 53 3.29 -8.26 8.42
N LEU A 54 3.85 -7.57 7.42
CA LEU A 54 5.15 -7.94 6.86
C LEU A 54 6.28 -7.83 7.90
N SER A 55 6.26 -6.80 8.74
CA SER A 55 7.29 -6.61 9.76
C SER A 55 7.28 -7.71 10.82
N GLU A 56 6.08 -8.17 11.23
CA GLU A 56 5.88 -9.18 12.26
C GLU A 56 6.11 -10.61 11.73
N ASP A 57 5.58 -10.91 10.55
CA ASP A 57 5.54 -12.27 10.00
C ASP A 57 6.64 -12.56 8.96
N GLY A 58 7.32 -11.52 8.46
CA GLY A 58 8.41 -11.59 7.46
C GLY A 58 8.01 -12.12 6.08
N VAL A 59 6.73 -12.44 5.89
CA VAL A 59 6.16 -12.93 4.63
C VAL A 59 4.82 -12.24 4.41
N HIS A 60 4.60 -11.74 3.19
CA HIS A 60 3.31 -11.20 2.77
C HIS A 60 2.80 -11.98 1.56
N ALA A 61 1.52 -12.37 1.59
CA ALA A 61 0.86 -13.00 0.44
C ALA A 61 0.37 -11.92 -0.54
N SER A 62 0.17 -12.26 -1.82
CA SER A 62 -0.57 -11.34 -2.69
C SER A 62 -2.05 -11.31 -2.26
N ILE A 63 -2.61 -10.12 -2.07
CA ILE A 63 -3.99 -9.93 -1.62
C ILE A 63 -4.69 -8.92 -2.52
N VAL A 64 -5.93 -9.25 -2.91
CA VAL A 64 -6.84 -8.32 -3.58
C VAL A 64 -8.01 -8.00 -2.66
N PHE A 65 -8.29 -6.73 -2.48
CA PHE A 65 -9.48 -6.22 -1.82
C PHE A 65 -10.40 -5.55 -2.84
N LEU A 66 -11.70 -5.76 -2.70
CA LEU A 66 -12.75 -5.10 -3.47
C LEU A 66 -13.60 -4.28 -2.51
N GLY A 67 -13.56 -2.96 -2.66
CA GLY A 67 -14.40 -2.05 -1.91
C GLY A 67 -15.81 -1.97 -2.51
N LEU A 68 -16.80 -1.89 -1.63
CA LEU A 68 -18.21 -1.82 -1.95
C LEU A 68 -18.75 -0.44 -1.59
N PRO A 69 -19.80 0.02 -2.31
CA PRO A 69 -20.53 1.22 -1.93
C PRO A 69 -21.00 1.13 -0.48
N GLY A 70 -20.68 2.15 0.31
CA GLY A 70 -20.98 2.20 1.75
C GLY A 70 -19.90 1.62 2.66
N GLY A 71 -18.69 1.36 2.15
CA GLY A 71 -17.49 1.06 2.95
C GLY A 71 -17.30 -0.42 3.29
N GLY A 72 -18.10 -1.32 2.72
CA GLY A 72 -17.87 -2.76 2.86
C GLY A 72 -16.66 -3.21 2.04
N VAL A 73 -15.96 -4.26 2.49
CA VAL A 73 -14.81 -4.82 1.76
C VAL A 73 -14.95 -6.33 1.60
N LYS A 74 -14.54 -6.85 0.45
CA LYS A 74 -14.30 -8.27 0.20
C LYS A 74 -12.84 -8.50 -0.11
N ALA A 75 -12.25 -9.57 0.41
CA ALA A 75 -10.84 -9.89 0.20
C ALA A 75 -10.68 -11.27 -0.43
N GLN A 76 -9.66 -11.41 -1.27
CA GLN A 76 -9.17 -12.68 -1.77
C GLN A 76 -7.65 -12.71 -1.61
N VAL A 77 -7.17 -13.72 -0.89
CA VAL A 77 -5.74 -14.02 -0.72
C VAL A 77 -5.32 -15.01 -1.79
N PHE A 78 -4.13 -14.83 -2.34
CA PHE A 78 -3.53 -15.71 -3.32
C PHE A 78 -2.30 -16.38 -2.73
N ASP A 79 -2.04 -17.64 -3.13
CA ASP A 79 -0.78 -18.31 -2.81
C ASP A 79 0.41 -17.75 -3.61
N ALA A 80 0.11 -16.92 -4.63
CA ALA A 80 1.07 -16.13 -5.37
C ALA A 80 1.67 -15.03 -4.48
N LYS A 81 2.92 -14.65 -4.77
CA LYS A 81 3.66 -13.61 -4.06
C LYS A 81 3.86 -12.34 -4.88
N THR A 82 3.86 -12.47 -6.21
CA THR A 82 4.12 -11.33 -7.11
C THR A 82 2.90 -10.95 -7.95
N GLN A 83 2.97 -9.78 -8.58
CA GLN A 83 1.94 -9.28 -9.49
C GLN A 83 1.78 -10.17 -10.74
N GLU A 84 2.89 -10.63 -11.31
CA GLU A 84 2.93 -11.45 -12.53
C GLU A 84 2.24 -12.79 -12.32
N GLU A 85 2.38 -13.37 -11.13
CA GLU A 85 1.74 -14.63 -10.76
C GLU A 85 0.22 -14.47 -10.61
N VAL A 86 -0.25 -13.30 -10.19
CA VAL A 86 -1.68 -12.98 -10.07
C VAL A 86 -2.26 -12.56 -11.43
N ALA A 87 -1.44 -12.13 -12.40
CA ALA A 87 -1.87 -11.65 -13.73
C ALA A 87 -2.96 -12.50 -14.40
N PRO A 88 -2.87 -13.85 -14.46
CA PRO A 88 -3.89 -14.68 -15.10
C PRO A 88 -5.26 -14.70 -14.40
N THR A 89 -5.35 -14.17 -13.18
CA THR A 89 -6.56 -14.17 -12.35
C THR A 89 -7.37 -12.89 -12.46
N TRP A 90 -6.81 -11.81 -13.02
CA TRP A 90 -7.45 -10.50 -13.07
C TRP A 90 -8.77 -10.47 -13.82
N GLY A 91 -8.90 -11.23 -14.92
CA GLY A 91 -10.21 -11.39 -15.58
C GLY A 91 -11.30 -12.00 -14.68
N LYS A 92 -10.92 -12.89 -13.75
CA LYS A 92 -11.86 -13.46 -12.76
C LYS A 92 -12.18 -12.46 -11.65
N ILE A 93 -11.17 -11.73 -11.17
CA ILE A 93 -11.33 -10.65 -10.18
C ILE A 93 -12.27 -9.57 -10.73
N ALA A 94 -12.07 -9.13 -11.97
CA ALA A 94 -12.90 -8.15 -12.64
C ALA A 94 -14.36 -8.63 -12.79
N THR A 95 -14.54 -9.90 -13.16
CA THR A 95 -15.87 -10.52 -13.19
C THR A 95 -16.52 -10.54 -11.80
N TRP A 96 -15.76 -10.86 -10.76
CA TRP A 96 -16.23 -10.86 -9.38
C TRP A 96 -16.62 -9.46 -8.90
N ALA A 97 -15.76 -8.46 -9.13
CA ALA A 97 -15.99 -7.07 -8.82
C ALA A 97 -17.28 -6.54 -9.46
N ARG A 98 -17.49 -6.83 -10.76
CA ARG A 98 -18.74 -6.53 -11.45
C ARG A 98 -19.94 -7.20 -10.79
N GLY A 99 -19.82 -8.48 -10.43
CA GLY A 99 -20.89 -9.26 -9.83
C GLY A 99 -21.33 -8.78 -8.44
N ILE A 100 -20.42 -8.25 -7.64
CA ILE A 100 -20.71 -7.73 -6.29
C ILE A 100 -20.96 -6.21 -6.26
N GLY A 101 -20.80 -5.53 -7.40
CA GLY A 101 -20.95 -4.07 -7.49
C GLY A 101 -19.85 -3.30 -6.79
N ALA A 102 -18.60 -3.78 -6.86
CA ALA A 102 -17.46 -3.08 -6.30
C ALA A 102 -17.19 -1.75 -7.01
N ASP A 103 -16.82 -0.73 -6.24
CA ASP A 103 -16.45 0.61 -6.72
C ASP A 103 -14.94 0.88 -6.64
N SER A 104 -14.20 0.01 -5.96
CA SER A 104 -12.77 0.15 -5.78
C SER A 104 -12.10 -1.22 -5.72
N VAL A 105 -10.85 -1.26 -6.15
CA VAL A 105 -9.96 -2.41 -6.03
C VAL A 105 -8.65 -1.96 -5.40
N TYR A 106 -8.12 -2.78 -4.52
CA TYR A 106 -6.84 -2.58 -3.85
C TYR A 106 -6.04 -3.88 -4.02
N PHE A 107 -4.78 -3.77 -4.35
CA PHE A 107 -3.87 -4.87 -4.58
C PHE A 107 -2.60 -4.65 -3.79
N ILE A 108 -2.17 -5.69 -3.09
CA ILE A 108 -0.97 -5.69 -2.27
C ILE A 108 -0.18 -6.94 -2.61
N ALA A 109 1.09 -6.78 -2.94
CA ALA A 109 1.97 -7.90 -3.27
C ALA A 109 3.42 -7.55 -2.94
N GLU A 110 4.25 -8.59 -2.85
CA GLU A 110 5.70 -8.39 -2.85
C GLU A 110 6.17 -8.22 -4.30
N GLY A 111 7.19 -7.39 -4.49
CA GLY A 111 7.84 -7.15 -5.76
C GLY A 111 9.32 -6.88 -5.55
N GLN A 112 10.00 -6.62 -6.67
CA GLN A 112 11.41 -6.23 -6.67
C GLN A 112 11.58 -4.98 -7.52
N ARG A 113 12.44 -4.07 -7.09
CA ARG A 113 12.78 -2.83 -7.80
C ARG A 113 14.29 -2.69 -7.86
N GLY A 114 14.83 -2.39 -9.04
CA GLY A 114 16.24 -2.06 -9.22
C GLY A 114 16.52 -1.61 -10.65
N ASP A 115 17.63 -0.91 -10.83
CA ASP A 115 18.06 -0.42 -12.14
C ASP A 115 18.73 -1.53 -12.98
N ASP A 116 19.21 -2.59 -12.33
CA ASP A 116 19.80 -3.77 -12.94
C ASP A 116 19.44 -5.05 -12.17
N GLU A 117 19.64 -6.21 -12.82
CA GLU A 117 19.30 -7.53 -12.25
C GLU A 117 20.12 -7.88 -11.00
N ASP A 118 21.25 -7.19 -10.78
CA ASP A 118 22.19 -7.47 -9.69
C ASP A 118 21.91 -6.62 -8.44
N ASN A 119 21.10 -5.56 -8.54
CA ASN A 119 20.79 -4.65 -7.45
C ASN A 119 19.28 -4.47 -7.26
N LEU A 120 18.58 -5.60 -7.10
CA LEU A 120 17.16 -5.63 -6.80
C LEU A 120 16.90 -5.46 -5.29
N GLU A 121 16.09 -4.48 -4.95
CA GLU A 121 15.52 -4.25 -3.62
C GLU A 121 14.13 -4.88 -3.53
N ASP A 122 13.87 -5.63 -2.46
CA ASP A 122 12.54 -6.16 -2.17
C ASP A 122 11.61 -5.02 -1.75
N VAL A 123 10.44 -4.93 -2.38
CA VAL A 123 9.44 -3.89 -2.12
C VAL A 123 8.06 -4.49 -1.89
N LEU A 124 7.32 -3.94 -0.94
CA LEU A 124 5.89 -4.17 -0.81
C LEU A 124 5.18 -3.18 -1.72
N VAL A 125 4.52 -3.68 -2.77
CA VAL A 125 3.78 -2.89 -3.73
C VAL A 125 2.33 -2.80 -3.29
N PHE A 126 1.79 -1.59 -3.31
CA PHE A 126 0.38 -1.31 -3.09
C PHE A 126 -0.17 -0.54 -4.28
N ALA A 127 -1.26 -1.03 -4.88
CA ALA A 127 -1.95 -0.36 -5.96
C ALA A 127 -3.44 -0.30 -5.65
N ALA A 128 -4.10 0.83 -5.95
CA ALA A 128 -5.53 0.98 -5.79
C ALA A 128 -6.14 1.76 -6.94
N LEU A 129 -7.32 1.33 -7.39
CA LEU A 129 -8.09 1.99 -8.44
C LEU A 129 -9.55 2.12 -8.00
N HIS A 130 -10.08 3.33 -8.08
CA HIS A 130 -11.50 3.62 -7.95
C HIS A 130 -12.19 3.63 -9.33
N ARG A 131 -13.48 3.31 -9.36
CA ARG A 131 -14.34 3.30 -10.56
C ARG A 131 -14.42 4.63 -11.31
N ASP A 132 -14.08 5.73 -10.63
CA ASP A 132 -14.06 7.07 -11.23
C ASP A 132 -12.68 7.41 -11.84
N GLY A 133 -11.73 6.48 -11.81
CA GLY A 133 -10.41 6.62 -12.42
C GLY A 133 -9.32 7.17 -11.49
N HIS A 134 -9.62 7.37 -10.21
CA HIS A 134 -8.61 7.73 -9.22
C HIS A 134 -7.74 6.51 -8.93
N GLU A 135 -6.43 6.67 -9.10
CA GLU A 135 -5.44 5.61 -8.90
C GLU A 135 -4.40 6.07 -7.88
N VAL A 136 -3.96 5.15 -7.03
CA VAL A 136 -2.86 5.35 -6.08
C VAL A 136 -1.93 4.16 -6.18
N ASN A 137 -0.65 4.41 -6.41
CA ASN A 137 0.41 3.40 -6.39
C ASN A 137 1.45 3.81 -5.35
N LEU A 138 1.73 2.92 -4.41
CA LEU A 138 2.70 3.10 -3.35
C LEU A 138 3.66 1.90 -3.35
N GLN A 139 4.85 2.13 -2.82
CA GLN A 139 5.82 1.09 -2.57
C GLN A 139 6.51 1.33 -1.22
N THR A 140 6.86 0.24 -0.54
CA THR A 140 7.62 0.29 0.71
C THR A 140 8.78 -0.69 0.62
N PRO A 141 10.04 -0.25 0.63
CA PRO A 141 11.18 -1.15 0.61
C PRO A 141 11.26 -1.95 1.90
N PHE A 142 11.74 -3.18 1.84
CA PHE A 142 11.93 -4.00 3.04
C PHE A 142 13.13 -4.93 2.94
N THR A 143 13.61 -5.41 4.09
CA THR A 143 14.67 -6.40 4.17
C THR A 143 14.30 -7.47 5.19
N ARG A 144 14.40 -8.74 4.81
CA ARG A 144 14.12 -9.86 5.71
C ARG A 144 15.27 -10.07 6.68
N ASN A 145 14.93 -10.29 7.95
CA ASN A 145 15.88 -10.59 9.01
C ASN A 145 15.97 -12.11 9.21
N ASP A 146 17.10 -12.61 9.71
CA ASP A 146 17.33 -14.05 9.98
C ASP A 146 16.33 -14.67 10.99
N GLY A 147 15.58 -13.84 11.72
CA GLY A 147 14.56 -14.23 12.69
C GLY A 147 13.16 -14.44 12.11
N GLY A 148 12.98 -14.32 10.79
CA GLY A 148 11.67 -14.47 10.15
C GLY A 148 10.76 -13.24 10.23
N THR A 149 11.28 -12.10 10.69
CA THR A 149 10.63 -10.76 10.63
C THR A 149 11.17 -9.97 9.45
N ALA A 150 10.56 -8.84 9.10
CA ALA A 150 11.13 -7.88 8.14
C ALA A 150 11.35 -6.49 8.74
N THR A 151 12.39 -5.81 8.29
CA THR A 151 12.58 -4.38 8.50
C THR A 151 11.95 -3.63 7.33
N VAL A 152 10.96 -2.79 7.59
CA VAL A 152 10.25 -1.99 6.58
C VAL A 152 10.79 -0.57 6.56
N GLY A 153 10.97 0.00 5.36
CA GLY A 153 11.40 1.38 5.15
C GLY A 153 10.22 2.34 5.06
N GLU A 154 10.46 3.52 4.47
CA GLU A 154 9.44 4.56 4.27
C GLU A 154 8.60 4.26 3.02
N THR A 155 7.27 4.34 3.17
CA THR A 155 6.33 4.22 2.05
C THR A 155 6.39 5.47 1.18
N ALA A 156 6.53 5.29 -0.13
CA ALA A 156 6.57 6.38 -1.10
C ALA A 156 5.66 6.08 -2.32
N PRO A 157 5.23 7.10 -3.07
CA PRO A 157 4.60 6.90 -4.37
C PRO A 157 5.47 6.04 -5.30
N SER A 158 4.83 5.19 -6.10
CA SER A 158 5.50 4.34 -7.09
C SER A 158 5.12 4.71 -8.51
N ASP A 159 6.10 4.70 -9.40
CA ASP A 159 5.90 4.81 -10.85
C ASP A 159 5.51 3.45 -11.47
N ILE A 160 5.50 2.37 -10.68
CA ILE A 160 5.04 1.06 -11.13
C ILE A 160 3.53 1.17 -11.40
N VAL A 161 3.20 1.22 -12.69
CA VAL A 161 1.82 1.13 -13.14
C VAL A 161 1.32 -0.28 -12.84
N ALA A 162 0.23 -0.38 -12.08
CA ALA A 162 -0.49 -1.62 -11.92
C ALA A 162 -1.23 -1.97 -13.22
N LEU A 163 -0.48 -2.45 -14.22
CA LEU A 163 -0.98 -3.09 -15.44
C LEU A 163 -2.19 -4.03 -15.24
N PRO A 164 -2.30 -4.78 -14.13
CA PRO A 164 -3.43 -5.70 -13.94
C PRO A 164 -4.77 -5.01 -13.68
N PHE A 165 -4.81 -3.68 -13.65
CA PHE A 165 -6.06 -2.94 -13.57
C PHE A 165 -6.73 -2.70 -14.92
N ASN A 166 -6.14 -3.11 -16.05
CA ASN A 166 -6.79 -2.94 -17.36
C ASN A 166 -8.14 -3.70 -17.44
N GLU A 167 -8.25 -4.88 -16.83
CA GLU A 167 -9.51 -5.62 -16.71
C GLU A 167 -10.54 -4.88 -15.85
N MET A 168 -10.09 -4.19 -14.79
CA MET A 168 -10.96 -3.37 -13.94
C MET A 168 -11.39 -2.08 -14.65
N ARG A 169 -10.48 -1.46 -15.40
CA ARG A 169 -10.75 -0.30 -16.25
C ARG A 169 -11.79 -0.63 -17.31
N GLU A 170 -11.74 -1.83 -17.91
CA GLU A 170 -12.78 -2.30 -18.82
C GLU A 170 -14.14 -2.42 -18.11
N VAL A 171 -14.20 -3.00 -16.91
CA VAL A 171 -15.45 -3.13 -16.13
C VAL A 171 -16.08 -1.77 -15.83
N TRP A 172 -15.27 -0.76 -15.52
CA TRP A 172 -15.73 0.57 -15.15
C TRP A 172 -15.75 1.58 -16.30
N ASN A 173 -15.47 1.14 -17.54
CA ASN A 173 -15.42 1.99 -18.73
C ASN A 173 -14.43 3.17 -18.59
N LEU A 174 -13.27 2.88 -18.00
CA LEU A 174 -12.14 3.80 -17.86
C LEU A 174 -11.16 3.63 -19.03
N PRO A 175 -10.35 4.65 -19.36
CA PRO A 175 -9.27 4.52 -20.34
C PRO A 175 -8.27 3.43 -19.93
N PHE A 176 -7.82 2.63 -20.90
CA PHE A 176 -6.74 1.67 -20.70
C PHE A 176 -5.42 2.40 -20.51
N VAL A 177 -4.53 1.81 -19.69
CA VAL A 177 -3.16 2.27 -19.57
C VAL A 177 -2.27 1.31 -20.34
N THR A 178 -1.57 1.83 -21.34
CA THR A 178 -0.48 1.14 -22.02
C THR A 178 0.82 1.61 -21.40
N LEU A 179 1.71 0.69 -21.02
CA LEU A 179 3.11 1.05 -20.86
C LEU A 179 3.58 1.51 -22.24
N GLU A 180 3.79 2.81 -22.41
CA GLU A 180 4.58 3.26 -23.55
C GLU A 180 5.94 2.59 -23.36
N ALA A 181 6.27 1.64 -24.25
CA ALA A 181 7.58 1.02 -24.27
C ALA A 181 8.59 2.15 -24.23
N GLU A 182 9.43 2.16 -23.19
CA GLU A 182 10.42 3.20 -22.94
C GLU A 182 11.01 3.61 -24.27
N GLY A 183 10.71 4.84 -24.70
CA GLY A 183 11.14 5.32 -25.98
C GLY A 183 12.64 5.14 -26.04
N GLU A 184 13.10 4.35 -27.02
CA GLU A 184 14.45 4.46 -27.55
C GLU A 184 14.70 5.96 -27.77
N HIS A 185 15.34 6.60 -26.78
CA HIS A 185 15.94 7.90 -26.95
C HIS A 185 17.12 7.67 -27.89
N ASP A 186 16.80 7.59 -29.19
CA ASP A 186 17.76 7.64 -30.27
C ASP A 186 18.47 9.00 -30.18
N HIS A 187 19.59 9.01 -29.46
CA HIS A 187 20.55 10.11 -29.44
C HIS A 187 21.30 10.15 -30.79
N SER A 188 20.58 10.29 -31.89
CA SER A 188 21.12 10.67 -33.19
C SER A 188 21.20 12.19 -33.27
N HIS A 189 22.04 12.81 -32.43
CA HIS A 189 22.50 14.19 -32.70
C HIS A 189 23.86 14.14 -33.40
N ASP A 190 23.76 13.90 -34.70
CA ASP A 190 24.81 14.08 -35.70
C ASP A 190 25.18 15.57 -35.75
N GLY A 191 26.30 15.92 -35.10
CA GLY A 191 26.83 17.27 -34.99
C GLY A 191 28.10 17.42 -35.80
N HIS A 192 27.92 17.66 -37.09
CA HIS A 192 28.92 18.06 -38.08
C HIS A 192 29.81 19.21 -37.57
N GLU A 193 31.13 19.02 -37.49
CA GLU A 193 32.10 20.12 -37.40
C GLU A 193 32.92 20.19 -38.70
N HIS A 194 33.00 21.42 -39.20
CA HIS A 194 33.55 21.87 -40.47
C HIS A 194 35.07 21.80 -40.58
#